data_AF-A0A963IPP8-F1
#
_entry.id   AF-A0A963IPP8-F1
#
_cell.length_a   1.000
_cell.length_b   1.000
_cell.length_c   1.000
_cell.angle_alpha   90.00
_cell.angle_beta   90.00
_cell.angle_gamma   90.00
#
_symmetry.space_group_name_H-M   'P 1'
#
loop_
_entity.id
_entity.type
_entity.pdbx_description
1 polymer ?
#
loop_
_entity_poly.entity_id
_entity_poly.type
_entity_poly.pdbx_seq_one_letter_code
_entity_poly.pdbx_strand_id
1 'polypeptide(L)'
;TLHLALFGLTSLARLQGKGDMAQAELMRYLAEAACYPTALLPSQGVQWQAVDERSARATLNDGEVSATLLFCFNDQGLIESVRADARGRLVGGKIVTLPWEGLWFDHQQRDGMWVPMRGEVRWLLPQGPRPYWRGSIARLAYEFA
;
A
#
# COMPACT_ATOMS: atom_id res chain seq x y z
N THR A 1 8.65 -1.86 18.97
CA THR A 1 8.75 -0.72 18.03
C THR A 1 9.20 -1.28 16.70
N LEU A 2 8.29 -1.35 15.73
CA LEU A 2 8.56 -2.02 14.46
C LEU A 2 9.25 -1.01 13.52
N HIS A 3 10.56 -1.16 13.30
CA HIS A 3 11.29 -0.39 12.30
C HIS A 3 11.27 -1.15 10.96
N LEU A 4 10.32 -0.81 10.09
CA LEU A 4 10.28 -1.35 8.73
C LEU A 4 10.69 -0.27 7.75
N ALA A 5 11.81 -0.51 7.08
CA ALA A 5 12.20 0.18 5.86
C ALA A 5 12.10 -0.84 4.72
N LEU A 6 10.94 -0.89 4.07
CA LEU A 6 10.84 -1.38 2.70
C LEU A 6 10.66 -0.13 1.83
N PHE A 7 11.25 -0.11 0.63
CA PHE A 7 11.21 1.04 -0.30
C PHE A 7 11.99 2.29 0.11
N GLY A 8 13.19 2.10 0.68
CA GLY A 8 14.19 3.15 0.75
C GLY A 8 14.57 3.65 -0.64
N LEU A 9 13.81 4.61 -1.19
CA LEU A 9 14.20 5.53 -2.25
C LEU A 9 13.36 6.81 -2.11
N THR A 10 14.08 7.83 -1.64
CA THR A 10 13.72 9.23 -1.41
C THR A 10 12.92 9.54 -0.14
N SER A 11 13.65 10.08 0.82
CA SER A 11 13.14 11.10 1.73
C SER A 11 12.44 12.22 0.93
N LEU A 12 11.13 12.11 0.77
CA LEU A 12 10.25 13.16 0.29
C LEU A 12 8.94 12.94 1.06
N ALA A 13 8.82 13.25 2.35
CA ALA A 13 9.48 14.33 3.04
C ALA A 13 9.54 14.05 4.55
N ARG A 14 10.69 14.35 5.16
CA ARG A 14 10.71 14.83 6.55
C ARG A 14 10.16 16.26 6.52
N LEU A 15 8.87 16.41 6.25
CA LEU A 15 8.11 17.62 6.46
C LEU A 15 7.01 17.24 7.43
N GLN A 16 7.01 17.86 8.60
CA GLN A 16 5.90 17.80 9.54
C GLN A 16 4.69 18.50 8.88
N GLY A 17 3.99 17.79 7.99
CA GLY A 17 2.86 18.30 7.23
C GLY A 17 1.55 17.81 7.82
N LYS A 18 0.76 18.72 8.38
CA LYS A 18 -0.63 18.46 8.79
C LYS A 18 -1.49 18.05 7.57
N GLY A 19 -2.39 17.09 7.74
CA GLY A 19 -3.41 16.71 6.75
C GLY A 19 -2.90 15.80 5.62
N ASP A 20 -2.82 16.34 4.41
CA ASP A 20 -2.67 15.57 3.16
C ASP A 20 -1.39 14.72 3.07
N MET A 21 -0.29 15.19 3.66
CA MET A 21 0.97 14.44 3.65
C MET A 21 0.90 13.22 4.58
N ALA A 22 0.33 13.38 5.77
CA ALA A 22 0.11 12.28 6.70
C ALA A 22 -0.83 11.22 6.09
N GLN A 23 -1.87 11.66 5.38
CA GLN A 23 -2.76 10.75 4.67
C GLN A 23 -2.04 9.98 3.56
N ALA A 24 -1.21 10.65 2.75
CA ALA A 24 -0.46 10.00 1.67
C ALA A 24 0.57 8.98 2.18
N GLU A 25 1.09 9.19 3.40
CA GLU A 25 1.95 8.28 4.12
C GLU A 25 1.18 7.08 4.70
N LEU A 26 0.02 7.31 5.31
CA LEU A 26 -0.84 6.25 5.82
C LEU A 26 -1.36 5.35 4.69
N MET A 27 -1.71 5.95 3.54
CA MET A 27 -2.04 5.22 2.32
C MET A 27 -0.86 4.36 1.84
N ARG A 28 0.37 4.89 1.90
CA ARG A 28 1.56 4.10 1.53
C ARG A 28 1.72 2.90 2.45
N TYR A 29 1.67 3.14 3.76
CA TYR A 29 1.76 2.08 4.76
C TYR A 29 0.72 0.98 4.52
N LEU A 30 -0.54 1.37 4.34
CA LEU A 30 -1.63 0.41 4.11
C LEU A 30 -1.44 -0.37 2.80
N ALA A 31 -0.93 0.25 1.73
CA ALA A 31 -0.63 -0.45 0.48
C ALA A 31 0.54 -1.43 0.63
N GLU A 32 1.60 -1.04 1.33
CA GLU A 32 2.79 -1.87 1.57
C GLU A 32 2.52 -3.01 2.56
N ALA A 33 1.46 -2.91 3.37
CA ALA A 33 1.01 -3.99 4.27
C ALA A 33 0.65 -5.29 3.52
N ALA A 34 0.49 -5.26 2.19
CA ALA A 34 0.44 -6.47 1.37
C ALA A 34 1.69 -7.37 1.54
N CYS A 35 2.84 -6.78 1.87
CA CYS A 35 4.08 -7.51 2.18
C CYS A 35 4.10 -8.09 3.61
N TYR A 36 3.17 -7.67 4.48
CA TYR A 36 3.10 -8.07 5.89
C TYR A 36 1.64 -8.40 6.26
N PRO A 37 1.11 -9.58 5.85
CA PRO A 37 -0.32 -9.86 5.91
C PRO A 37 -0.95 -9.71 7.31
N THR A 38 -0.18 -9.89 8.38
CA THR A 38 -0.66 -9.69 9.75
C THR A 38 -1.03 -8.24 10.06
N ALA A 39 -0.37 -7.26 9.44
CA ALA A 39 -0.70 -5.84 9.57
C ALA A 39 -2.07 -5.49 8.97
N LEU A 40 -2.64 -6.36 8.14
CA LEU A 40 -3.96 -6.20 7.51
C LEU A 40 -5.10 -6.81 8.34
N LEU A 41 -4.81 -7.46 9.46
CA LEU A 41 -5.84 -8.06 10.31
C LEU A 41 -6.71 -6.99 10.98
N PRO A 42 -8.02 -7.27 11.20
CA PRO A 42 -8.88 -6.37 11.97
C PRO A 42 -8.35 -6.05 13.38
N SER A 43 -7.63 -6.99 14.00
CA SER A 43 -6.98 -6.79 15.29
C SER A 43 -5.86 -5.73 15.27
N GLN A 44 -5.33 -5.40 14.08
CA GLN A 44 -4.38 -4.31 13.87
C GLN A 44 -5.07 -2.98 13.50
N GLY A 45 -6.40 -2.91 13.62
CA GLY A 45 -7.18 -1.69 13.39
C GLY A 45 -7.70 -1.50 11.96
N VAL A 46 -7.44 -2.45 11.05
CA VAL A 46 -7.95 -2.37 9.68
C VAL A 46 -9.43 -2.75 9.62
N GLN A 47 -10.24 -1.85 9.08
CA GLN A 47 -11.68 -2.06 8.87
C GLN A 47 -11.90 -2.46 7.42
N TRP A 48 -12.50 -3.64 7.21
CA TRP A 48 -12.77 -4.19 5.89
C TRP A 48 -14.25 -4.05 5.51
N GLN A 49 -14.50 -3.60 4.29
CA GLN A 49 -15.82 -3.56 3.67
C GLN A 49 -15.76 -4.24 2.30
N ALA A 50 -16.48 -5.34 2.12
CA ALA A 50 -16.57 -6.02 0.83
C ALA A 50 -17.18 -5.10 -0.24
N VAL A 51 -16.62 -5.16 -1.45
CA VAL A 51 -17.14 -4.46 -2.64
C VAL A 51 -17.77 -5.48 -3.59
N ASP A 52 -17.04 -6.56 -3.89
CA ASP A 52 -17.51 -7.71 -4.66
C ASP A 52 -16.73 -8.98 -4.26
N GLU A 53 -16.88 -10.07 -5.02
CA GLU A 53 -16.24 -11.37 -4.75
C GLU A 53 -14.71 -11.32 -4.72
N ARG A 54 -14.09 -10.34 -5.39
CA ARG A 54 -12.64 -10.24 -5.54
C ARG A 54 -12.09 -8.89 -5.13
N SER A 55 -12.86 -8.08 -4.40
CA SER A 55 -12.39 -6.79 -3.93
C SER A 55 -13.06 -6.32 -2.64
N ALA A 56 -12.28 -5.61 -1.84
CA ALA A 56 -12.73 -5.02 -0.58
C ALA A 56 -12.01 -3.70 -0.32
N ARG A 57 -12.70 -2.76 0.34
CA ARG A 57 -12.08 -1.54 0.87
C ARG A 57 -11.49 -1.84 2.24
N ALA A 58 -10.21 -1.53 2.42
CA ALA A 58 -9.55 -1.49 3.71
C ALA A 58 -9.42 -0.05 4.17
N THR A 59 -9.88 0.24 5.39
CA THR A 59 -9.72 1.54 6.03
C THR A 59 -8.86 1.41 7.27
N LEU A 60 -7.87 2.28 7.40
CA LEU A 60 -7.03 2.40 8.59
C LEU A 60 -7.10 3.85 9.09
N ASN A 61 -7.24 4.00 10.42
CA ASN A 61 -7.28 5.30 11.08
C ASN A 61 -6.06 5.45 12.00
N ASP A 62 -5.39 6.59 11.94
CA ASP A 62 -4.32 7.00 12.84
C ASP A 62 -4.61 8.42 13.37
N GLY A 63 -5.16 8.50 14.57
CA GLY A 63 -5.69 9.74 15.14
C GLY A 63 -6.81 10.34 14.28
N GLU A 64 -6.59 11.56 13.79
CA GLU A 64 -7.54 12.27 12.90
C GLU A 64 -7.34 11.93 11.41
N VAL A 65 -6.31 11.13 11.07
CA VAL A 65 -5.98 10.78 9.69
C VAL A 65 -6.59 9.43 9.34
N SER A 66 -7.25 9.35 8.18
CA SER A 66 -7.84 8.11 7.68
C SER A 66 -7.39 7.82 6.25
N ALA A 67 -7.06 6.56 5.97
CA ALA A 67 -6.74 6.08 4.64
C ALA A 67 -7.64 4.90 4.28
N THR A 68 -8.33 5.00 3.14
CA THR A 68 -9.10 3.91 2.55
C THR A 68 -8.51 3.54 1.19
N LEU A 69 -8.23 2.26 0.99
CA LEU A 69 -7.72 1.72 -0.27
C LEU A 69 -8.59 0.55 -0.74
N LEU A 70 -8.72 0.38 -2.04
CA LEU A 70 -9.36 -0.77 -2.65
C LEU A 70 -8.32 -1.87 -2.88
N PHE A 71 -8.51 -3.01 -2.23
CA PHE A 71 -7.72 -4.21 -2.45
C PHE A 71 -8.47 -5.10 -3.44
N CYS A 72 -7.75 -5.60 -4.44
CA CYS A 72 -8.23 -6.62 -5.36
C CYS A 72 -7.43 -7.91 -5.15
N PHE A 73 -8.13 -9.04 -5.23
CA PHE A 73 -7.58 -10.36 -4.99
C PHE A 73 -7.63 -11.19 -6.28
N ASN A 74 -6.61 -12.01 -6.51
CA ASN A 74 -6.60 -12.96 -7.61
C ASN A 74 -7.49 -14.18 -7.30
N ASP A 75 -7.57 -15.13 -8.23
CA ASP A 75 -8.42 -16.33 -8.09
C ASP A 75 -7.95 -17.28 -6.96
N GLN A 76 -6.77 -17.06 -6.38
CA GLN A 76 -6.26 -17.78 -5.21
C GLN A 76 -6.55 -17.05 -3.89
N GLY A 77 -7.24 -15.90 -3.94
CA GLY A 77 -7.50 -15.05 -2.77
C GLY A 77 -6.28 -14.25 -2.30
N LEU A 78 -5.21 -14.18 -3.09
CA LEU A 78 -4.01 -13.41 -2.78
C LEU A 78 -4.14 -11.99 -3.32
N ILE A 79 -3.54 -11.02 -2.62
CA ILE A 79 -3.61 -9.60 -3.00
C ILE A 79 -2.92 -9.40 -4.34
N GLU A 80 -3.66 -9.02 -5.37
CA GLU A 80 -3.11 -8.73 -6.70
C GLU A 80 -2.79 -7.25 -6.87
N SER A 81 -3.67 -6.38 -6.37
CA SER A 81 -3.47 -4.93 -6.44
C SER A 81 -4.08 -4.19 -5.27
N VAL A 82 -3.53 -3.01 -4.99
CA VAL A 82 -4.05 -2.04 -4.03
C VAL A 82 -4.15 -0.69 -4.71
N ARG A 83 -5.34 -0.09 -4.70
CA ARG A 83 -5.68 1.12 -5.45
C ARG A 83 -6.16 2.25 -4.55
N ALA A 84 -5.74 3.47 -4.89
CA ALA A 84 -6.33 4.70 -4.41
C ALA A 84 -6.94 5.44 -5.61
N ASP A 85 -8.21 5.84 -5.52
CA ASP A 85 -8.86 6.65 -6.56
C ASP A 85 -8.25 8.07 -6.61
N ALA A 86 -7.77 8.57 -5.47
CA ALA A 86 -7.15 9.87 -5.34
C ALA A 86 -5.98 9.80 -4.34
N ARG A 87 -4.76 9.99 -4.83
CA ARG A 87 -3.56 10.14 -4.00
C ARG A 87 -2.83 11.42 -4.35
N GLY A 88 -2.51 12.22 -3.33
CA GLY A 88 -1.76 13.48 -3.49
C GLY A 88 -0.34 13.24 -4.00
N ARG A 89 0.09 14.06 -4.97
CA ARG A 89 1.45 14.11 -5.49
C ARG A 89 1.85 15.56 -5.79
N LEU A 90 3.11 15.90 -5.53
CA LEU A 90 3.66 17.18 -5.95
C LEU A 90 4.01 17.18 -7.45
N VAL A 91 3.40 18.08 -8.23
CA VAL A 91 3.68 18.32 -9.65
C VAL A 91 3.87 19.82 -9.85
N GLY A 92 5.07 20.25 -10.25
CA GLY A 92 5.36 21.66 -10.50
C GLY A 92 5.10 22.59 -9.30
N GLY A 93 5.31 22.11 -8.07
CA GLY A 93 5.08 22.88 -6.83
C GLY A 93 3.62 22.88 -6.35
N LYS A 94 2.69 22.20 -7.04
CA LYS A 94 1.29 22.07 -6.62
C LYS A 94 0.97 20.62 -6.26
N ILE A 95 0.14 20.41 -5.25
CA ILE A 95 -0.41 19.09 -4.94
C ILE A 95 -1.55 18.81 -5.93
N VAL A 96 -1.45 17.70 -6.64
CA VAL A 96 -2.52 17.16 -7.49
C VAL A 96 -2.86 15.76 -7.00
N THR A 97 -4.16 15.42 -7.00
CA THR A 97 -4.62 14.07 -6.68
C THR A 97 -4.80 13.27 -7.96
N LEU A 98 -4.19 12.10 -8.02
CA LEU A 98 -4.28 11.19 -9.17
C LEU A 98 -4.53 9.76 -8.69
N PRO A 99 -5.20 8.92 -9.50
CA PRO A 99 -5.34 7.52 -9.14
C PRO A 99 -3.98 6.82 -9.17
N TRP A 100 -3.80 5.92 -8.22
CA TRP A 100 -2.52 5.29 -7.92
C TRP A 100 -2.74 3.82 -7.60
N GLU A 101 -1.80 2.97 -8.03
CA GLU A 101 -1.91 1.53 -7.86
C GLU A 101 -0.57 0.92 -7.48
N GLY A 102 -0.60 0.03 -6.50
CA GLY A 102 0.42 -0.96 -6.21
C GLY A 102 -0.02 -2.32 -6.75
N LEU A 103 0.88 -3.01 -7.45
CA LEU A 103 0.71 -4.37 -7.94
C LEU A 103 1.63 -5.31 -7.17
N TRP A 104 1.12 -6.48 -6.82
CA TRP A 104 1.80 -7.47 -6.00
C TRP A 104 1.74 -8.84 -6.67
N PHE A 105 2.89 -9.46 -6.87
CA PHE A 105 3.00 -10.68 -7.66
C PHE A 105 4.17 -11.55 -7.19
N ASP A 106 4.26 -12.76 -7.77
CA ASP A 106 5.22 -13.80 -7.33
C ASP A 106 5.04 -14.10 -5.84
N HIS A 107 3.80 -14.45 -5.47
CA HIS A 107 3.50 -14.80 -4.09
C HIS A 107 4.18 -16.11 -3.72
N GLN A 108 4.88 -16.11 -2.59
CA GLN A 108 5.57 -17.29 -2.06
C GLN A 108 5.25 -17.47 -0.59
N GLN A 109 5.27 -18.71 -0.13
CA GLN A 109 5.10 -19.00 1.29
C GLN A 109 6.40 -18.71 2.04
N ARG A 110 6.35 -17.86 3.05
CA ARG A 110 7.45 -17.48 3.95
C ARG A 110 6.94 -17.56 5.37
N ASP A 111 7.57 -18.39 6.19
CA ASP A 111 7.19 -18.61 7.60
C ASP A 111 5.69 -18.88 7.79
N GLY A 112 5.11 -19.70 6.89
CA GLY A 112 3.70 -20.08 6.91
C GLY A 112 2.73 -19.10 6.23
N MET A 113 3.17 -17.90 5.84
CA MET A 113 2.33 -16.87 5.22
C MET A 113 2.62 -16.70 3.72
N TRP A 114 1.60 -16.42 2.92
CA TRP A 114 1.77 -16.00 1.53
C TRP A 114 2.14 -14.52 1.47
N VAL A 115 3.28 -14.22 0.87
CA VAL A 115 3.78 -12.85 0.70
C VAL A 115 4.20 -12.62 -0.75
N PRO A 116 3.92 -11.44 -1.33
CA PRO A 116 4.42 -11.10 -2.66
C PRO A 116 5.94 -10.92 -2.62
N MET A 117 6.66 -11.56 -3.54
CA MET A 117 8.12 -11.38 -3.65
C MET A 117 8.49 -10.29 -4.64
N ARG A 118 7.53 -9.76 -5.40
CA ARG A 118 7.73 -8.69 -6.36
C ARG A 118 6.58 -7.70 -6.32
N GLY A 119 6.88 -6.46 -6.69
CA GLY A 119 5.87 -5.43 -6.84
C GLY A 119 6.20 -4.41 -7.92
N GLU A 120 5.17 -3.68 -8.31
CA GLU A 120 5.25 -2.50 -9.17
C GLU A 120 4.33 -1.42 -8.59
N VAL A 121 4.75 -0.17 -8.66
CA VAL A 121 3.92 0.96 -8.26
C VAL A 121 3.83 1.95 -9.42
N ARG A 122 2.59 2.38 -9.71
CA ARG A 122 2.28 3.19 -10.89
C ARG A 122 1.20 4.24 -10.64
N TRP A 123 1.32 5.34 -11.37
CA TRP A 123 0.23 6.31 -11.52
C TRP A 123 -0.68 5.87 -12.67
N LEU A 124 -1.99 5.99 -12.49
CA LEU A 124 -2.97 5.75 -13.54
C LEU A 124 -3.30 7.08 -14.20
N LEU A 125 -2.59 7.40 -15.28
CA LEU A 125 -2.78 8.64 -16.03
C LEU A 125 -3.72 8.42 -17.22
N PRO A 126 -4.33 9.49 -17.77
CA PRO A 126 -5.14 9.38 -18.98
C PRO A 126 -4.38 8.80 -20.18
N GLN A 127 -3.07 8.98 -20.25
CA GLN A 127 -2.22 8.41 -21.31
C GLN A 127 -1.81 6.95 -21.06
N GLY A 128 -2.31 6.35 -19.97
CA GLY A 128 -2.01 4.99 -19.54
C GLY A 128 -1.19 4.92 -18.24
N PRO A 129 -1.04 3.70 -17.69
CA PRO A 129 -0.26 3.50 -16.47
C PRO A 129 1.20 3.93 -16.63
N ARG A 130 1.73 4.67 -15.66
CA ARG A 130 3.13 5.09 -15.59
C ARG A 130 3.79 4.50 -14.34
N PRO A 131 4.44 3.33 -14.46
CA PRO A 131 5.25 2.77 -13.39
C PRO A 131 6.40 3.71 -13.05
N TYR A 132 6.57 3.98 -11.76
CA TYR A 132 7.71 4.76 -11.26
C TYR A 132 8.59 3.95 -10.30
N TRP A 133 8.09 2.82 -9.82
CA TRP A 133 8.87 1.89 -9.00
C TRP A 133 8.56 0.44 -9.39
N ARG A 134 9.61 -0.38 -9.36
CA ARG A 134 9.54 -1.84 -9.43
C ARG A 134 10.60 -2.40 -8.49
N GLY A 135 10.30 -3.54 -7.88
CA GLY A 135 11.29 -4.21 -7.07
C GLY A 135 10.93 -5.62 -6.69
N SER A 136 11.88 -6.25 -6.02
CA SER A 136 11.81 -7.62 -5.53
C SER A 136 12.29 -7.67 -4.10
N ILE A 137 11.64 -8.47 -3.28
CA ILE A 137 12.06 -8.73 -1.91
C ILE A 137 13.17 -9.78 -1.94
N ALA A 138 14.38 -9.41 -1.54
CA ALA A 138 15.53 -10.31 -1.51
C ALA A 138 15.55 -11.18 -0.24
N ARG A 139 15.17 -10.58 0.90
CA ARG A 139 15.09 -11.24 2.20
C ARG A 139 13.97 -10.62 3.01
N LEU A 140 13.32 -11.47 3.77
CA LEU A 140 12.18 -11.17 4.60
C LEU A 140 12.45 -11.77 5.98
N ALA A 141 12.31 -10.99 7.04
CA ALA A 141 12.48 -11.45 8.41
C ALA A 141 11.53 -10.65 9.30
N TYR A 142 10.80 -11.35 10.17
CA TYR A 142 9.85 -10.74 11.10
C TYR A 142 9.96 -11.41 12.46
N GLU A 143 9.58 -10.67 13.49
CA GLU A 143 9.36 -11.19 14.83
C GLU A 143 7.86 -11.16 15.10
N PHE A 144 7.29 -12.31 15.49
CA PHE A 144 5.93 -12.36 15.99
C PHE A 144 5.93 -11.84 17.43
N ALA A 145 5.01 -10.92 17.74
CA ALA A 145 4.77 -10.44 19.10
C ALA A 145 3.93 -11.44 19.90
#